data_AF-A0A497XCH2-F1
#
_entry.id   AF-A0A497XCH2-F1
#
_cell.length_a   1.000
_cell.length_b   1.000
_cell.length_c   1.000
_cell.angle_alpha   90.00
_cell.angle_beta   90.00
_cell.angle_gamma   90.00
#
_symmetry.space_group_name_H-M   'P 1'
#
loop_
_entity.id
_entity.type
_entity.pdbx_description
1 polymer ?
#
loop_
_entity_poly.entity_id
_entity_poly.type
_entity_poly.pdbx_seq_one_letter_code
_entity_poly.pdbx_strand_id
1 'polypeptide(L)' 'MTKELKTETLNLRVSPGTKLALKGIAERENRSMVNALECLVSDYYKRHEVEMPLATKKGGRGARVKINQ' A
#
# COMPACT_ATOMS: atom_id res chain seq x y z
N MET A 1 -13.07 -11.97 17.05
CA MET A 1 -13.30 -10.52 16.93
C MET A 1 -12.04 -9.91 16.31
N THR A 2 -12.07 -9.72 14.99
CA THR A 2 -10.93 -9.30 14.17
C THR A 2 -10.48 -7.90 14.56
N LYS A 3 -9.21 -7.72 14.95
CA LYS A 3 -8.62 -6.41 15.26
C LYS A 3 -8.78 -5.50 14.04
N GLU A 4 -9.57 -4.44 14.17
CA GLU A 4 -9.58 -3.34 13.22
C GLU A 4 -8.16 -2.78 13.15
N LEU A 5 -7.51 -2.95 11.98
CA LEU A 5 -6.22 -2.33 11.73
C LEU A 5 -6.44 -0.82 11.75
N LYS A 6 -5.64 -0.12 12.55
CA LYS A 6 -5.70 1.34 12.60
C LYS A 6 -5.26 1.87 11.23
N THR A 7 -6.11 2.64 10.58
CA THR A 7 -5.75 3.37 9.38
C THR A 7 -4.76 4.47 9.73
N GLU A 8 -3.69 4.61 8.95
CA GLU A 8 -2.70 5.68 9.10
C GLU A 8 -2.87 6.71 7.97
N THR A 9 -2.71 8.00 8.28
CA THR A 9 -2.84 9.08 7.28
C THR A 9 -1.57 9.20 6.45
N LEU A 10 -1.69 9.03 5.12
CA LEU A 10 -0.61 9.22 4.16
C LEU A 10 -0.76 10.55 3.40
N ASN A 11 0.10 11.53 3.70
CA ASN A 11 0.13 12.81 2.99
C ASN A 11 1.14 12.77 1.83
N LEU A 12 0.67 13.02 0.60
CA LEU A 12 1.49 12.91 -0.61
C LEU A 12 1.58 14.25 -1.36
N ARG A 13 2.78 14.56 -1.86
CA ARG A 13 2.98 15.56 -2.92
C ARG A 13 3.36 14.82 -4.20
N VAL A 14 2.59 15.03 -5.25
CA VAL A 14 2.76 14.37 -6.54
C VAL A 14 2.64 15.39 -7.67
N SER A 15 3.13 15.04 -8.84
CA SER A 15 2.94 15.86 -10.03
C SER A 15 1.44 15.98 -10.40
N PRO A 16 1.03 17.05 -11.11
CA PRO A 16 -0.35 17.17 -11.59
C PRO A 16 -0.77 15.99 -12.48
N GLY A 17 0.12 15.49 -13.34
CA GLY A 17 -0.15 14.34 -14.20
C GLY A 17 -0.44 13.07 -13.40
N THR A 18 0.36 12.81 -12.35
CA THR A 18 0.14 11.67 -11.44
C THR A 18 -1.21 11.78 -10.72
N LYS A 19 -1.59 12.98 -10.26
CA LYS A 19 -2.90 13.22 -9.62
C LYS A 19 -4.05 12.92 -10.59
N LEU A 20 -3.96 13.37 -11.84
CA LEU A 20 -4.97 13.13 -12.86
C LEU A 20 -5.10 11.65 -13.22
N ALA A 21 -3.97 10.96 -13.39
CA ALA A 21 -3.97 9.52 -13.64
C ALA A 21 -4.62 8.74 -12.48
N LEU A 22 -4.26 9.04 -11.23
CA LEU A 22 -4.86 8.41 -10.07
C LEU A 22 -6.37 8.68 -9.97
N LYS A 23 -6.81 9.90 -10.29
CA LYS A 23 -8.23 10.25 -10.33
C LYS A 23 -8.98 9.44 -11.40
N GLY A 24 -8.41 9.32 -12.60
CA GLY A 24 -9.03 8.53 -13.67
C GLY A 24 -9.17 7.05 -13.32
N ILE A 25 -8.18 6.47 -12.62
CA ILE A 25 -8.25 5.08 -12.12
C ILE A 25 -9.36 4.95 -11.06
N ALA A 26 -9.41 5.90 -10.13
CA ALA A 26 -10.42 5.93 -9.07
C ALA A 26 -11.85 6.02 -9.64
N GLU A 27 -12.07 6.91 -10.62
CA GLU A 27 -13.35 7.07 -11.31
C GLU A 27 -13.76 5.82 -12.08
N ARG A 28 -12.81 5.23 -12.84
CA ARG A 28 -13.06 4.03 -13.64
C ARG A 28 -13.46 2.82 -12.78
N GLU A 29 -12.93 2.72 -11.57
CA GLU A 29 -13.20 1.62 -10.65
C GLU A 29 -14.24 1.97 -9.58
N ASN A 30 -14.90 3.13 -9.70
CA ASN A 30 -15.92 3.62 -8.78
C ASN A 30 -15.49 3.58 -7.31
N ARG A 31 -14.24 4.00 -7.05
CA ARG A 31 -13.59 3.93 -5.74
C ARG A 31 -12.92 5.26 -5.39
N SER A 32 -12.59 5.45 -4.11
CA SER A 32 -11.82 6.61 -3.68
C SER A 32 -10.40 6.58 -4.25
N MET A 33 -9.75 7.75 -4.36
CA MET A 33 -8.34 7.82 -4.78
C MET A 33 -7.40 7.08 -3.84
N VAL A 34 -7.76 6.97 -2.55
CA VAL A 34 -6.99 6.22 -1.55
C VAL A 34 -7.10 4.72 -1.80
N ASN A 35 -8.32 4.21 -2.02
CA ASN A 35 -8.53 2.78 -2.32
C ASN A 35 -7.89 2.39 -3.65
N ALA A 36 -7.91 3.31 -4.63
CA ALA A 36 -7.18 3.12 -5.89
C ALA A 36 -5.68 2.99 -5.64
N LEU A 37 -5.11 3.85 -4.80
CA LEU A 37 -3.71 3.77 -4.43
C LEU A 37 -3.38 2.46 -3.70
N GLU A 38 -4.19 2.05 -2.72
CA GLU A 38 -3.99 0.78 -2.00
C GLU A 38 -3.99 -0.42 -2.95
N CYS A 39 -4.93 -0.47 -3.89
CA CYS A 39 -4.99 -1.53 -4.86
C CYS A 39 -3.80 -1.52 -5.82
N LEU A 40 -3.35 -0.34 -6.29
CA LEU A 40 -2.14 -0.23 -7.11
C LEU A 40 -0.90 -0.72 -6.36
N VAL A 41 -0.79 -0.41 -5.06
CA VAL A 41 0.30 -0.91 -4.22
C VAL A 41 0.20 -2.42 -4.07
N SER A 42 -0.96 -2.98 -3.71
CA SER A 42 -1.14 -4.43 -3.59
C SER A 42 -0.89 -5.18 -4.91
N ASP A 43 -1.31 -4.61 -6.03
CA ASP A 43 -1.11 -5.15 -7.37
C ASP A 43 0.36 -5.15 -7.77
N TYR A 44 1.11 -4.09 -7.42
CA TYR A 44 2.57 -4.09 -7.56
C TYR A 44 3.21 -5.27 -6.82
N TYR A 45 2.89 -5.47 -5.54
CA TYR A 45 3.48 -6.58 -4.77
C TYR A 45 3.10 -7.95 -5.36
N LYS A 46 1.84 -8.10 -5.80
CA LYS A 46 1.34 -9.32 -6.43
C LYS A 46 2.07 -9.63 -7.75
N ARG A 47 2.28 -8.62 -8.60
CA ARG A 47 2.95 -8.79 -9.92
C ARG A 47 4.44 -9.07 -9.80
N HIS A 48 5.07 -8.55 -8.75
CA HIS A 48 6.50 -8.71 -8.51
C HIS A 48 6.83 -9.89 -7.59
N GLU A 49 5.83 -10.67 -7.18
CA GLU A 49 5.97 -11.84 -6.29
C GLU A 49 6.72 -11.50 -4.98
N VAL A 50 6.56 -10.26 -4.51
CA VAL A 50 7.16 -9.77 -3.26
C VAL A 50 6.08 -9.66 -2.18
N GLU A 51 6.47 -9.92 -0.94
CA GLU A 51 5.56 -9.83 0.21
C GLU A 51 5.28 -8.38 0.58
N MET A 52 4.00 -8.00 0.66
CA MET A 52 3.60 -6.68 1.12
C MET A 52 3.90 -6.56 2.63
N PRO A 53 4.62 -5.51 3.08
CA PRO A 53 4.92 -5.35 4.49
C PRO A 53 3.61 -5.15 5.25
N LEU A 54 3.25 -6.16 6.05
CA LEU A 54 2.15 -6.02 6.99
C LEU A 54 2.60 -5.01 8.05
N ALA A 55 1.73 -4.05 8.38
CA ALA A 55 1.94 -3.13 9.50
C ALA A 55 1.95 -3.95 10.80
N THR A 56 3.09 -4.60 11.09
CA THR A 56 3.33 -5.21 12.37
C THR A 56 3.33 -4.06 13.36
N LYS A 57 2.45 -4.09 14.36
CA LYS A 57 2.62 -3.23 15.52
C LYS A 57 4.00 -3.55 16.08
N LYS A 58 5.00 -2.73 15.79
CA LYS A 58 6.35 -2.83 16.38
C LYS A 58 6.24 -2.52 17.87
N GLY A 59 5.90 -3.53 18.64
CA GLY A 59 6.60 -3.84 19.88
C GLY A 59 7.39 -5.12 19.64
N GLY A 60 8.72 -5.04 19.67
CA GLY A 60 9.57 -6.23 19.73
C GLY A 60 10.54 -6.40 18.56
N ARG A 61 11.83 -6.35 18.92
CA ARG A 61 13.02 -6.64 18.12
C ARG A 61 12.94 -7.95 17.33
N GLY A 62 13.52 -7.95 16.13
CA GLY A 62 14.13 -9.15 15.53
C GLY A 62 13.43 -9.72 14.30
N ALA A 63 13.83 -9.27 13.12
CA ALA A 63 13.78 -10.12 11.92
C ALA A 63 15.10 -9.93 11.18
N ARG A 64 16.04 -10.80 11.53
CA ARG A 64 17.36 -10.93 10.93
C ARG A 64 17.16 -11.62 9.58
N VAL A 65 17.23 -10.86 8.48
CA VAL A 65 17.27 -11.45 7.13
C VAL A 65 18.65 -12.11 6.98
N LYS A 66 18.69 -13.44 7.12
CA LYS A 66 19.82 -14.24 6.63
C LYS A 66 19.60 -14.44 5.14
N ILE A 67 20.38 -13.74 4.32
CA ILE A 67 20.58 -14.13 2.92
C ILE A 67 21.52 -15.33 2.92
N ASN A 68 21.11 -16.43 2.29
CA ASN A 68 21.92 -17.63 2.14
C ASN A 68 21.60 -18.26 0.78
N GLN A 69 22.40 -17.97 -0.24
CA GLN A 69 23.21 -18.95 -0.98
C GLN A 69 24.08 -18.21 -2.00
#